data_AF-A0A2E0SFQ6-F1
#
_entry.id   AF-A0A2E0SFQ6-F1
#
_cell.length_a   1.000
_cell.length_b   1.000
_cell.length_c   1.000
_cell.angle_alpha   90.00
_cell.angle_beta   90.00
_cell.angle_gamma   90.00
#
_symmetry.space_group_name_H-M   'P 1'
#
loop_
_entity.id
_entity.type
_entity.pdbx_description
1 polymer ?
#
loop_
_entity_poly.entity_id
_entity_poly.type
_entity_poly.pdbx_seq_one_letter_code
_entity_poly.pdbx_strand_id
1 'polypeptide(L)'
;MSILNYLSDLYNIPDDINDKIENYIIFPQNKNLLDDIKNFKIMKDKIYNEYNEQGFIQNNDILDEYNINSQFDTDLLYYFNDLKLYSEIITENNIDKVERLLVYNLKKNIYGEKRTLDNFHINFKIPILSRINRYLACLTINERDDFFEYIKIPELENAN
;
A
#
# COMPACT_ATOMS: atom_id res chain seq x y z
N MET A 1 -14.88 37.35 -13.52
CA MET A 1 -14.71 36.27 -14.51
C MET A 1 -13.44 35.55 -14.14
N SER A 2 -13.49 34.24 -13.84
CA SER A 2 -12.30 33.43 -13.57
C SER A 2 -11.34 33.53 -14.75
N ILE A 3 -10.02 33.61 -14.53
CA ILE A 3 -9.02 33.53 -15.61
C ILE A 3 -9.22 32.25 -16.43
N LEU A 4 -9.72 31.18 -15.81
CA LEU A 4 -10.07 29.94 -16.48
C LEU A 4 -11.27 30.08 -17.42
N ASN A 5 -12.34 30.76 -17.02
CA ASN A 5 -13.47 31.02 -17.92
C ASN A 5 -13.02 31.83 -19.15
N TYR A 6 -12.16 32.83 -18.93
CA TYR A 6 -11.59 33.60 -20.04
C TYR A 6 -10.72 32.74 -20.98
N LEU A 7 -9.87 31.87 -20.44
CA LEU A 7 -9.04 30.96 -21.24
C LEU A 7 -9.87 29.88 -21.95
N SER A 8 -10.92 29.38 -21.30
CA SER A 8 -11.85 28.40 -21.87
C SER A 8 -12.58 28.95 -23.08
N ASP A 9 -13.11 30.17 -22.95
CA ASP A 9 -13.79 30.88 -24.03
C ASP A 9 -12.82 31.18 -25.19
N LEU A 10 -11.55 31.49 -24.88
CA LEU A 10 -10.52 31.79 -25.88
C LEU A 10 -10.05 30.56 -26.65
N TYR A 11 -9.97 29.40 -26.00
CA TYR A 11 -9.41 28.16 -26.57
C TYR A 11 -10.45 27.06 -26.84
N ASN A 12 -11.74 27.33 -26.62
CA ASN A 12 -12.82 26.34 -26.72
C ASN A 12 -12.53 25.06 -25.89
N ILE A 13 -12.04 25.25 -24.66
CA ILE A 13 -11.76 24.12 -23.77
C ILE A 13 -13.09 23.55 -23.26
N PRO A 14 -13.33 22.23 -23.36
CA PRO A 14 -14.52 21.60 -22.81
C PRO A 14 -14.66 21.80 -21.30
N ASP A 15 -15.91 21.96 -20.84
CA ASP A 15 -16.23 22.21 -19.43
C ASP A 15 -15.63 21.15 -18.47
N ASP A 16 -15.58 19.88 -18.87
CA ASP A 16 -15.02 18.79 -18.05
C ASP A 16 -13.50 18.90 -17.87
N ILE A 17 -12.80 19.47 -18.85
CA ILE A 17 -11.37 19.77 -18.77
C ILE A 17 -11.14 21.01 -17.92
N ASN A 18 -11.99 22.02 -18.06
CA ASN A 18 -11.98 23.21 -17.22
C ASN A 18 -12.16 22.88 -15.74
N ASP A 19 -13.17 22.07 -15.42
CA ASP A 19 -13.45 21.62 -14.05
C ASP A 19 -12.27 20.85 -13.47
N LYS A 20 -11.57 20.04 -14.30
CA LYS A 20 -10.33 19.37 -13.87
C LYS A 20 -9.21 20.36 -13.59
N ILE A 21 -9.01 21.38 -14.43
CA ILE A 21 -7.96 22.38 -14.23
C ILE A 21 -8.29 23.26 -13.02
N GLU A 22 -9.53 23.70 -12.85
CA GLU A 22 -9.97 24.45 -11.67
C GLU A 22 -9.78 23.63 -10.40
N ASN A 23 -10.17 22.35 -10.38
CA ASN A 23 -9.89 21.48 -9.24
C ASN A 23 -8.39 21.34 -8.95
N TYR A 24 -7.54 21.27 -9.98
CA TYR A 24 -6.09 21.17 -9.82
C TYR A 24 -5.46 22.45 -9.26
N ILE A 25 -6.04 23.62 -9.57
CA ILE A 25 -5.58 24.93 -9.09
C ILE A 25 -6.13 25.23 -7.69
N ILE A 26 -7.39 24.90 -7.43
CA ILE A 26 -8.08 25.15 -6.15
C ILE A 26 -7.62 24.15 -5.08
N PHE A 27 -7.40 22.89 -5.47
CA PHE A 27 -6.96 21.81 -4.59
C PHE A 27 -5.61 21.24 -5.06
N PRO A 28 -4.52 22.04 -5.00
CA PRO A 28 -3.23 21.58 -5.45
C PRO A 28 -2.78 20.38 -4.60
N GLN A 29 -2.55 19.24 -5.25
CA GLN A 29 -1.96 18.08 -4.59
C GLN A 29 -0.45 18.23 -4.55
N ASN A 30 0.15 17.86 -3.42
CA ASN A 30 1.60 17.76 -3.34
C ASN A 30 2.09 16.74 -4.39
N LYS A 31 3.04 17.13 -5.24
CA LYS A 31 3.55 16.28 -6.33
C LYS A 31 4.05 14.93 -5.81
N ASN A 32 4.75 14.90 -4.68
CA ASN A 32 5.27 13.67 -4.10
C ASN A 32 4.13 12.75 -3.63
N LEU A 33 3.04 13.32 -3.11
CA LEU A 33 1.85 12.55 -2.74
C LEU A 33 1.16 11.97 -3.97
N LEU A 34 1.02 12.76 -5.04
CA LEU A 34 0.43 12.28 -6.30
C LEU A 34 1.27 11.15 -6.93
N ASP A 35 2.59 11.30 -6.91
CA ASP A 35 3.51 10.31 -7.44
C ASP A 35 3.47 9.02 -6.58
N ASP A 36 3.38 9.14 -5.26
CA ASP A 36 3.20 8.00 -4.36
C ASP A 36 1.88 7.26 -4.60
N ILE A 37 0.75 7.98 -4.76
CA ILE A 37 -0.56 7.37 -5.06
C ILE A 37 -0.54 6.61 -6.39
N LYS A 38 0.11 7.18 -7.42
CA LYS A 38 0.27 6.51 -8.72
C LYS A 38 1.15 5.27 -8.59
N ASN A 39 2.27 5.38 -7.88
CA ASN A 39 3.18 4.25 -7.65
C ASN A 39 2.48 3.12 -6.87
N PHE A 40 1.70 3.42 -5.84
CA PHE A 40 0.93 2.43 -5.08
C PHE A 40 0.08 1.55 -6.01
N LYS A 41 -0.67 2.18 -6.93
CA LYS A 41 -1.53 1.44 -7.87
C LYS A 41 -0.70 0.56 -8.81
N ILE A 42 0.32 1.15 -9.44
CA ILE A 42 1.21 0.44 -10.38
C ILE A 42 1.87 -0.75 -9.68
N MET A 43 2.39 -0.55 -8.47
CA MET A 43 3.10 -1.60 -7.76
C MET A 43 2.16 -2.71 -7.32
N LYS A 44 0.98 -2.37 -6.82
CA LYS A 44 -0.02 -3.37 -6.46
C LYS A 44 -0.32 -4.28 -7.66
N ASP A 45 -0.58 -3.71 -8.83
CA ASP A 45 -0.86 -4.49 -10.04
C ASP A 45 0.35 -5.36 -10.45
N LYS A 46 1.57 -4.85 -10.35
CA LYS A 46 2.80 -5.63 -10.60
C LYS A 46 2.94 -6.82 -9.67
N ILE A 47 2.72 -6.63 -8.37
CA ILE A 47 2.81 -7.70 -7.36
C ILE A 47 1.77 -8.78 -7.62
N TYR A 48 0.51 -8.40 -7.93
CA TYR A 48 -0.52 -9.39 -8.26
C TYR A 48 -0.16 -10.21 -9.50
N ASN A 49 0.40 -9.57 -10.53
CA ASN A 49 0.82 -10.28 -11.73
C ASN A 49 1.98 -11.25 -11.44
N GLU A 50 2.95 -10.83 -10.62
CA GLU A 50 4.07 -11.68 -10.21
C GLU A 50 3.60 -12.94 -9.48
N TYR A 51 2.74 -12.83 -8.47
CA TYR A 51 2.16 -14.01 -7.81
C TYR A 51 1.39 -14.90 -8.80
N ASN A 52 0.65 -14.31 -9.73
CA ASN A 52 -0.05 -15.08 -10.75
C ASN A 52 0.91 -15.82 -11.69
N GLU A 53 2.05 -15.24 -12.06
CA GLU A 53 3.11 -15.90 -12.83
C GLU A 53 3.79 -17.04 -12.05
N GLN A 54 3.86 -16.92 -10.72
CA GLN A 54 4.36 -17.97 -9.81
C GLN A 54 3.34 -19.10 -9.56
N GLY A 55 2.12 -19.01 -10.10
CA GLY A 55 1.10 -20.06 -10.03
C GLY A 55 0.09 -19.91 -8.89
N PHE A 56 0.15 -18.81 -8.13
CA PHE A 56 -0.91 -18.47 -7.18
C PHE A 56 -2.18 -18.06 -7.94
N ILE A 57 -3.34 -18.34 -7.35
CA ILE A 57 -4.65 -18.09 -7.96
C ILE A 57 -5.48 -17.11 -7.15
N GLN A 58 -6.24 -16.29 -7.87
CA GLN A 58 -7.23 -15.42 -7.24
C GLN A 58 -8.52 -16.21 -7.00
N ASN A 59 -8.76 -16.60 -5.76
CA ASN A 59 -10.01 -17.24 -5.36
C ASN A 59 -10.58 -16.64 -4.07
N ASN A 60 -11.80 -17.06 -3.73
CA ASN A 60 -12.50 -16.58 -2.54
C ASN A 60 -12.14 -17.36 -1.26
N ASP A 61 -11.41 -18.46 -1.39
CA ASP A 61 -10.99 -19.27 -0.24
C ASP A 61 -9.62 -18.78 0.25
N ILE A 62 -9.63 -17.93 1.27
CA ILE A 62 -8.40 -17.40 1.88
C ILE A 62 -7.62 -18.47 2.67
N LEU A 63 -8.18 -19.67 2.86
CA LEU A 63 -7.46 -20.80 3.46
C LEU A 63 -6.70 -21.63 2.43
N ASP A 64 -6.94 -21.39 1.14
CA ASP A 64 -6.16 -22.01 0.08
C ASP A 64 -4.71 -21.48 0.11
N GLU A 65 -3.76 -22.41 0.22
CA GLU A 65 -2.32 -22.13 0.24
C GLU A 65 -1.84 -21.46 -1.04
N TYR A 66 -2.57 -21.62 -2.16
CA TYR A 66 -2.29 -20.96 -3.42
C TYR A 66 -3.05 -19.64 -3.59
N ASN A 67 -3.75 -19.13 -2.57
CA ASN A 67 -4.48 -17.87 -2.68
C ASN A 67 -3.53 -16.66 -2.73
N ILE A 68 -3.57 -15.88 -3.81
CA ILE A 68 -2.71 -14.69 -3.98
C ILE A 68 -2.85 -13.71 -2.81
N ASN A 69 -4.06 -13.48 -2.30
CA ASN A 69 -4.24 -12.50 -1.22
C ASN A 69 -3.66 -13.01 0.10
N SER A 70 -3.76 -14.31 0.39
CA SER A 70 -3.18 -14.93 1.58
C SER A 70 -1.66 -14.88 1.56
N GLN A 71 -1.06 -15.21 0.42
CA GLN A 71 0.38 -15.11 0.24
C GLN A 71 0.84 -13.64 0.35
N PHE A 72 0.22 -12.73 -0.40
CA PHE A 72 0.59 -11.31 -0.40
C PHE A 72 0.48 -10.66 0.98
N ASP A 73 -0.57 -10.95 1.76
CA ASP A 73 -0.70 -10.43 3.13
C ASP A 73 0.38 -10.98 4.07
N THR A 74 0.74 -12.25 3.90
CA THR A 74 1.78 -12.92 4.70
C THR A 74 3.17 -12.38 4.40
N ASP A 75 3.52 -12.28 3.11
CA ASP A 75 4.80 -11.73 2.68
C ASP A 75 4.96 -10.27 3.06
N LEU A 76 3.89 -9.46 2.94
CA LEU A 76 3.92 -8.08 3.41
C LEU A 76 4.14 -8.00 4.91
N LEU A 77 3.47 -8.83 5.73
CA LEU A 77 3.67 -8.86 7.17
C LEU A 77 5.11 -9.22 7.54
N TYR A 78 5.68 -10.22 6.86
CA TYR A 78 7.05 -10.68 7.09
C TYR A 78 8.07 -9.62 6.68
N TYR A 79 7.93 -9.03 5.49
CA TYR A 79 8.76 -7.93 5.02
C TYR A 79 8.66 -6.69 5.91
N PHE A 80 7.45 -6.36 6.40
CA PHE A 80 7.24 -5.27 7.33
C PHE A 80 8.10 -5.39 8.59
N ASN A 81 8.36 -6.62 9.01
CA ASN A 81 9.04 -6.98 10.24
C ASN A 81 10.47 -7.50 10.00
N ASP A 82 11.14 -6.97 8.96
CA ASP A 82 12.52 -7.31 8.57
C ASP A 82 12.76 -8.80 8.37
N LEU A 83 11.82 -9.49 7.73
CA LEU A 83 11.86 -10.93 7.48
C LEU A 83 11.98 -11.72 8.79
N LYS A 84 11.25 -11.30 9.81
CA LYS A 84 11.11 -12.01 11.08
C LYS A 84 9.65 -12.27 11.38
N LEU A 85 9.37 -13.41 12.01
CA LEU A 85 8.03 -13.74 12.44
C LEU A 85 7.55 -12.73 13.49
N TYR A 86 6.46 -12.04 13.19
CA TYR A 86 5.88 -11.02 14.09
C TYR A 86 5.48 -11.62 15.47
N SER A 87 5.15 -12.91 15.51
CA SER A 87 4.87 -13.64 16.75
C SER A 87 6.08 -13.80 17.67
N GLU A 88 7.31 -13.68 17.14
CA GLU A 88 8.55 -13.88 17.89
C GLU A 88 9.15 -12.55 18.33
N ILE A 89 9.18 -11.57 17.42
CA ILE A 89 9.79 -10.26 17.65
C ILE A 89 9.10 -9.20 16.81
N ILE A 90 9.00 -7.99 17.38
CA ILE A 90 8.61 -6.78 16.64
C ILE A 90 9.87 -5.95 16.48
N THR A 91 10.25 -5.66 15.23
CA THR A 91 11.48 -4.91 14.96
C THR A 91 11.26 -3.40 15.03
N GLU A 92 12.34 -2.64 15.22
CA GLU A 92 12.27 -1.17 15.21
C GLU A 92 11.80 -0.64 13.85
N ASN A 93 12.27 -1.22 12.74
CA ASN A 93 11.80 -0.84 11.41
C ASN A 93 10.29 -1.12 11.20
N ASN A 94 9.73 -2.13 11.85
CA ASN A 94 8.29 -2.38 11.82
C ASN A 94 7.54 -1.19 12.45
N ILE A 95 8.00 -0.77 13.63
CA ILE A 95 7.46 0.38 14.37
C ILE A 95 7.60 1.66 13.54
N ASP A 96 8.78 1.92 12.98
CA ASP A 96 9.05 3.10 12.15
C ASP A 96 8.12 3.19 10.93
N LYS A 97 7.83 2.05 10.28
CA LYS A 97 6.92 2.02 9.14
C LYS A 97 5.48 2.32 9.55
N VAL A 98 4.99 1.76 10.66
CA VAL A 98 3.60 2.01 11.11
C VAL A 98 3.42 3.42 11.68
N GLU A 99 4.46 4.01 12.27
CA GLU A 99 4.45 5.38 12.78
C GLU A 99 4.30 6.46 11.70
N ARG A 100 4.50 6.12 10.43
CA ARG A 100 4.18 7.02 9.30
C ARG A 100 2.69 7.30 9.18
N LEU A 101 1.85 6.41 9.71
CA LEU A 101 0.40 6.60 9.69
C LEU A 101 -0.06 7.49 10.85
N LEU A 102 -0.69 8.62 10.49
CA LEU A 102 -1.35 9.47 11.47
C LEU A 102 -2.35 8.70 12.35
N VAL A 103 -3.12 7.78 11.76
CA VAL A 103 -4.10 6.99 12.52
C VAL A 103 -3.45 6.05 13.54
N TYR A 104 -2.25 5.53 13.25
CA TYR A 104 -1.51 4.71 14.20
C TYR A 104 -1.08 5.56 15.39
N ASN A 105 -0.48 6.73 15.15
CA ASN A 105 -0.02 7.63 16.21
C ASN A 105 -1.17 8.07 17.14
N LEU A 106 -2.33 8.42 16.56
CA LEU A 106 -3.50 8.77 17.34
C LEU A 106 -3.98 7.60 18.22
N LYS A 107 -4.05 6.39 17.67
CA LYS A 107 -4.48 5.21 18.41
C LYS A 107 -3.46 4.77 19.46
N LYS A 108 -2.16 4.86 19.16
CA LYS A 108 -1.06 4.60 20.10
C LYS A 108 -1.22 5.45 21.36
N ASN A 109 -1.51 6.73 21.20
CA ASN A 109 -1.69 7.66 22.32
C ASN A 109 -2.93 7.34 23.17
N ILE A 110 -3.99 6.79 22.59
CA ILE A 110 -5.25 6.49 23.29
C ILE A 110 -5.23 5.10 23.94
N TYR A 111 -4.71 4.10 23.23
CA TYR A 111 -4.85 2.69 23.57
C TYR A 111 -3.53 2.03 24.01
N GLY A 112 -2.41 2.73 23.87
CA GLY A 112 -1.06 2.19 24.05
C GLY A 112 -0.51 1.55 22.78
N GLU A 113 0.82 1.48 22.70
CA GLU A 113 1.58 0.96 21.56
C GLU A 113 1.27 -0.50 21.27
N LYS A 114 1.47 -1.39 22.24
CA LYS A 114 1.24 -2.83 22.11
C LYS A 114 -0.15 -3.15 21.53
N ARG A 115 -1.20 -2.58 22.12
CA ARG A 115 -2.58 -2.80 21.65
C ARG A 115 -2.79 -2.28 20.24
N THR A 116 -2.14 -1.17 19.88
CA THR A 116 -2.28 -0.58 18.54
C THR A 116 -1.55 -1.40 17.49
N LEU A 117 -0.35 -1.89 17.80
CA LEU A 117 0.42 -2.83 16.97
C LEU A 117 -0.34 -4.13 16.75
N ASP A 118 -0.86 -4.75 17.81
CA ASP A 118 -1.67 -5.96 17.70
C ASP A 118 -2.90 -5.75 16.79
N ASN A 119 -3.58 -4.62 16.95
CA ASN A 119 -4.72 -4.29 16.08
C ASN A 119 -4.32 -3.96 14.63
N PHE A 120 -3.07 -3.58 14.40
CA PHE A 120 -2.56 -3.32 13.07
C PHE A 120 -2.21 -4.62 12.35
N HIS A 121 -1.45 -5.50 13.01
CA HIS A 121 -0.86 -6.69 12.40
C HIS A 121 -1.73 -7.94 12.47
N ILE A 122 -2.38 -8.21 13.61
CA ILE A 122 -3.04 -9.49 13.91
C ILE A 122 -4.57 -9.38 14.04
N ASN A 123 -5.15 -8.28 13.55
CA ASN A 123 -6.60 -8.11 13.54
C ASN A 123 -7.23 -8.80 12.31
N PHE A 124 -7.46 -10.10 12.43
CA PHE A 124 -8.08 -10.92 11.38
C PHE A 124 -9.55 -10.59 11.11
N LYS A 125 -10.18 -9.70 11.90
CA LYS A 125 -11.53 -9.17 11.57
C LYS A 125 -11.49 -8.18 10.42
N ILE A 126 -10.31 -7.64 10.09
CA ILE A 126 -10.12 -6.76 8.95
C ILE A 126 -10.00 -7.63 7.68
N PRO A 127 -10.80 -7.34 6.62
CA PRO A 127 -10.68 -8.05 5.35
C PRO A 127 -9.25 -8.03 4.82
N ILE A 128 -8.80 -9.15 4.26
CA ILE A 128 -7.40 -9.33 3.82
C ILE A 128 -6.94 -8.25 2.83
N LEU A 129 -7.78 -7.90 1.86
CA LEU A 129 -7.50 -6.81 0.92
C LEU A 129 -7.27 -5.46 1.61
N SER A 130 -7.98 -5.20 2.70
CA SER A 130 -7.80 -3.98 3.49
C SER A 130 -6.50 -4.00 4.29
N ARG A 131 -6.02 -5.19 4.70
CA ARG A 131 -4.71 -5.34 5.35
C ARG A 131 -3.57 -5.13 4.35
N ILE A 132 -3.62 -5.81 3.19
CA ILE A 132 -2.69 -5.61 2.07
C ILE A 132 -2.58 -4.12 1.70
N ASN A 133 -3.73 -3.46 1.46
CA ASN A 133 -3.74 -2.04 1.11
C ASN A 133 -3.09 -1.18 2.20
N ARG A 134 -3.33 -1.49 3.48
CA ARG A 134 -2.76 -0.75 4.59
C ARG A 134 -1.24 -0.91 4.64
N TYR A 135 -0.73 -2.13 4.56
CA TYR A 135 0.72 -2.39 4.53
C TYR A 135 1.38 -1.69 3.35
N LEU A 136 0.87 -1.92 2.13
CA LEU A 136 1.45 -1.38 0.92
C LEU A 136 1.42 0.16 0.90
N ALA A 137 0.39 0.78 1.46
CA ALA A 137 0.30 2.24 1.57
C ALA A 137 1.27 2.84 2.62
N CYS A 138 1.74 2.05 3.58
CA CYS A 138 2.73 2.49 4.56
C CYS A 138 4.18 2.43 4.03
N LEU A 139 4.41 1.62 3.00
CA LEU A 139 5.69 1.57 2.31
C LEU A 139 5.87 2.81 1.45
N THR A 140 7.08 3.36 1.47
CA THR A 140 7.57 4.34 0.51
C THR A 140 7.72 3.70 -0.87
N ILE A 141 7.90 4.54 -1.90
CA ILE A 141 8.16 4.06 -3.27
C ILE A 141 9.34 3.07 -3.30
N ASN A 142 10.45 3.42 -2.65
CA ASN A 142 11.64 2.55 -2.63
C ASN A 142 11.36 1.24 -1.90
N GLU A 143 10.70 1.26 -0.74
CA GLU A 143 10.40 0.03 -0.01
C GLU A 143 9.39 -0.86 -0.74
N ARG A 144 8.52 -0.28 -1.58
CA ARG A 144 7.64 -1.02 -2.48
C ARG A 144 8.41 -1.69 -3.61
N ASP A 145 9.39 -1.00 -4.19
CA ASP A 145 10.30 -1.58 -5.19
C ASP A 145 11.13 -2.72 -4.55
N ASP A 146 11.69 -2.50 -3.36
CA ASP A 146 12.45 -3.50 -2.60
C ASP A 146 11.58 -4.73 -2.25
N PHE A 147 10.32 -4.51 -1.85
CA PHE A 147 9.38 -5.61 -1.61
C PHE A 147 9.09 -6.40 -2.90
N PHE A 148 8.94 -5.72 -4.03
CA PHE A 148 8.71 -6.36 -5.31
C PHE A 148 9.91 -7.22 -5.75
N GLU A 149 11.13 -6.76 -5.50
CA GLU A 149 12.32 -7.57 -5.74
C GLU A 149 12.43 -8.75 -4.76
N TYR A 150 12.02 -8.58 -3.50
CA TYR A 150 11.96 -9.68 -2.52
C TYR A 150 11.06 -10.84 -3.00
N ILE A 151 9.85 -10.55 -3.51
CA ILE A 151 8.91 -11.61 -3.91
C ILE A 151 9.25 -12.30 -5.23
N LYS A 152 10.12 -11.71 -6.06
CA LYS A 152 10.59 -12.33 -7.32
C LYS A 152 11.55 -13.48 -7.10
N ILE A 153 12.22 -13.52 -5.96
CA ILE A 153 13.23 -14.53 -5.67
C ILE A 153 12.49 -15.83 -5.39
N PRO A 154 12.63 -16.88 -6.22
CA PRO A 154 11.98 -18.15 -5.95
C PRO A 154 12.49 -18.70 -4.61
N GLU A 155 11.58 -19.18 -3.76
CA GLU A 155 11.92 -19.88 -2.50
C GLU A 155 12.89 -21.08 -2.69
N LEU A 156 13.11 -21.49 -3.95
CA LEU A 156 13.98 -22.59 -4.36
C LEU A 156 15.49 -22.34 -4.18
N GLU A 157 15.97 -21.13 -3.88
CA GLU A 157 17.40 -20.90 -3.63
C GLU A 157 17.81 -21.01 -2.15
N ASN A 158 16.86 -21.05 -1.21
CA ASN A 158 17.16 -21.15 0.24
C ASN A 158 17.05 -22.58 0.79
N ALA A 159 16.88 -23.58 -0.08
CA ALA A 159 16.86 -25.00 0.25
C ALA A 159 18.11 -25.73 -0.27
N ASN A 160 19.31 -25.21 0.04
CA ASN A 160 20.59 -25.92 -0.12
C ASN A 160 21.49 -25.71 1.09
#